data_AF-A0A522XTF6-F1
#
_entry.id   AF-A0A522XTF6-F1
#
_cell.length_a   1.000
_cell.length_b   1.000
_cell.length_c   1.000
_cell.angle_alpha   90.00
_cell.angle_beta   90.00
_cell.angle_gamma   90.00
#
_symmetry.space_group_name_H-M   'P 1'
#
loop_
_entity.id
_entity.type
_entity.pdbx_description
1 polymer ?
#
loop_
_entity_poly.entity_id
_entity_poly.type
_entity_poly.pdbx_seq_one_letter_code
_entity_poly.pdbx_strand_id
1 'polypeptide(L)' 'MDDKSDNAERMLQFIQQNPGSHLRQIKRELNLSMGTIQYHLNTLEK' A
#
# COMPACT_ATOMS: atom_id res chain seq x y z
N MET A 1 -3.23 14.81 13.86
CA MET A 1 -2.06 14.30 13.11
C MET A 1 -2.54 13.02 12.44
N ASP A 2 -3.24 13.16 11.33
CA ASP A 2 -3.90 12.04 10.62
C ASP A 2 -2.91 11.37 9.66
N ASP A 3 -2.02 10.53 10.20
CA ASP A 3 -0.97 9.77 9.50
C ASP A 3 -1.50 8.70 8.51
N LYS A 4 -2.83 8.56 8.37
CA LYS A 4 -3.43 7.54 7.49
C LYS A 4 -3.44 7.91 6.01
N SER A 5 -3.42 9.20 5.67
CA SER A 5 -3.52 9.65 4.27
C SER A 5 -2.25 9.32 3.47
N ASP A 6 -1.07 9.54 4.06
CA ASP A 6 0.21 9.44 3.36
C ASP A 6 0.57 8.00 2.95
N ASN A 7 0.17 7.01 3.75
CA ASN A 7 0.53 5.61 3.50
C ASN A 7 -0.26 5.02 2.33
N ALA A 8 -1.53 5.40 2.18
CA ALA A 8 -2.37 4.97 1.06
C ALA A 8 -1.88 5.57 -0.27
N GLU A 9 -1.50 6.84 -0.26
CA GLU A 9 -0.98 7.53 -1.44
C GLU A 9 0.38 6.94 -1.89
N ARG A 10 1.30 6.73 -0.94
CA ARG A 10 2.58 6.06 -1.21
C ARG A 10 2.39 4.65 -1.77
N MET A 11 1.42 3.92 -1.23
CA MET A 11 1.08 2.59 -1.72
C MET A 11 0.55 2.64 -3.16
N LEU A 12 -0.37 3.55 -3.45
CA LEU A 12 -0.94 3.73 -4.77
C LEU A 12 0.16 4.09 -5.79
N GLN A 13 1.02 5.05 -5.46
CA GLN A 13 2.15 5.44 -6.30
C GLN A 13 3.10 4.25 -6.55
N PHE A 14 3.39 3.46 -5.52
CA PHE A 14 4.25 2.29 -5.67
C PHE A 14 3.65 1.25 -6.62
N ILE A 15 2.34 0.97 -6.50
CA ILE A 15 1.61 0.03 -7.37
C ILE A 15 1.55 0.56 -8.81
N GLN A 16 1.31 1.87 -8.99
CA GLN A 16 1.31 2.51 -10.31
C GLN A 16 2.69 2.45 -10.99
N GLN A 17 3.76 2.65 -10.23
CA GLN A 17 5.13 2.56 -10.74
C GLN A 17 5.58 1.11 -10.98
N ASN A 18 5.00 0.14 -10.25
CA ASN A 18 5.34 -1.28 -10.32
C ASN A 18 4.08 -2.14 -10.49
N PRO A 19 3.41 -2.08 -11.66
CA PRO A 19 2.24 -2.91 -11.91
C PRO A 19 2.63 -4.40 -11.84
N GLY A 20 1.89 -5.18 -11.06
CA GLY A 20 2.19 -6.60 -10.82
C GLY A 20 3.17 -6.88 -9.68
N SER A 21 3.61 -5.85 -8.94
CA SER A 21 4.48 -6.03 -7.79
C SER A 21 3.81 -6.84 -6.68
N HIS A 22 4.59 -7.70 -6.01
CA HIS A 22 4.07 -8.56 -4.97
C HIS A 22 3.86 -7.79 -3.65
N LEU A 23 2.81 -8.17 -2.90
CA LEU A 23 2.48 -7.62 -1.58
C LEU A 23 3.67 -7.61 -0.61
N ARG A 24 4.55 -8.60 -0.74
CA ARG A 24 5.76 -8.74 0.06
C ARG A 24 6.78 -7.62 -0.21
N GLN A 25 6.84 -7.09 -1.42
CA GLN A 25 7.72 -5.99 -1.80
C GLN A 25 7.18 -4.67 -1.27
N ILE A 26 5.87 -4.42 -1.43
CA ILE A 26 5.16 -3.27 -0.85
C ILE A 26 5.36 -3.20 0.67
N LYS A 27 5.27 -4.35 1.34
CA LYS A 27 5.52 -4.48 2.79
C LYS A 27 6.93 -4.03 3.19
N ARG A 28 7.93 -4.43 2.42
CA ARG A 28 9.32 -4.10 2.70
C ARG A 28 9.57 -2.61 2.48
N GLU A 29 9.05 -2.05 1.40
CA GLU A 29 9.35 -0.65 1.04
C GLU A 29 8.54 0.36 1.83
N LEU A 30 7.29 0.04 2.17
CA LEU A 30 6.46 0.93 2.97
C LEU A 30 6.59 0.68 4.48
N ASN A 31 7.31 -0.38 4.88
CA ASN A 31 7.42 -0.84 6.26
C ASN A 31 6.05 -0.99 6.96
N LEU A 32 5.02 -1.37 6.20
CA LEU A 32 3.66 -1.50 6.69
C LEU A 32 3.36 -2.94 7.14
N SER A 33 2.41 -3.07 8.06
CA SER A 33 1.89 -4.38 8.45
C SER A 33 1.08 -5.00 7.31
N MET A 34 1.02 -6.34 7.25
CA MET A 34 0.23 -7.03 6.23
C MET A 34 -1.27 -6.67 6.30
N GLY A 35 -1.81 -6.48 7.51
CA GLY A 35 -3.20 -6.08 7.69
C GLY A 35 -3.49 -4.69 7.16
N THR A 36 -2.56 -3.74 7.34
CA THR A 36 -2.67 -2.37 6.79
C THR A 36 -2.69 -2.41 5.25
N ILE A 37 -1.78 -3.16 4.63
CA ILE A 37 -1.70 -3.32 3.17
C ILE A 37 -2.98 -3.94 2.60
N GLN A 38 -3.48 -5.02 3.23
CA GLN A 38 -4.73 -5.67 2.82
C GLN A 38 -5.93 -4.74 2.92
N TYR A 39 -6.03 -3.95 3.99
CA TYR A 39 -7.10 -2.97 4.15
C TYR A 39 -7.11 -1.95 3.01
N HIS A 40 -5.94 -1.39 2.67
CA HIS A 40 -5.82 -0.42 1.58
C HIS A 40 -6.10 -1.06 0.21
N LEU A 41 -5.63 -2.28 -0.06
CA LEU A 41 -5.93 -2.98 -1.32
C LEU A 41 -7.41 -3.29 -1.49
N ASN A 42 -8.04 -3.82 -0.45
CA ASN A 42 -9.46 -4.12 -0.47
C ASN A 42 -10.31 -2.84 -0.62
N THR A 43 -9.77 -1.67 -0.28
CA THR A 43 -10.39 -0.37 -0.56
C THR A 43 -10.18 0.07 -2.01
N LEU A 44 -9.06 -0.30 -2.64
CA LEU A 44 -8.73 0.02 -4.05
C LEU A 44 -9.37 -0.93 -5.07
N GLU A 45 -9.68 -2.18 -4.68
CA GLU A 45 -10.40 -3.15 -5.52
C GLU A 45 -11.92 -2.91 -5.59
N LYS A 46 -12.45 -2.01 -4.75
CA LYS A 46 -13.85 -1.58 -4.79
C LYS A 46 -14.03 -0.33 -5.64
#